data_AF-A0A954KAF5-F1
#
_entry.id   AF-A0A954KAF5-F1
#
_cell.length_a   1.000
_cell.length_b   1.000
_cell.length_c   1.000
_cell.angle_alpha   90.00
_cell.angle_beta   90.00
_cell.angle_gamma   90.00
#
_symmetry.space_group_name_H-M   'P 1'
#
loop_
_entity.id
_entity.type
_entity.pdbx_description
1 polymer ?
#
loop_
_entity_poly.entity_id
_entity_poly.type
_entity_poly.pdbx_seq_one_letter_code
_entity_poly.pdbx_strand_id
1 'polypeptide(L)'
;EMDLILTLAEKYDLKVIEDAAQGVNAQYNQKYLGSLGQLGCYSFHETKNFICGEGGALCLNSEELIDRAHIIRDKGTNRQAFFQGQLDKYTWCDIGSSFVLSEINCAFLYAQLEMFDEINQRRKQIFDYYYENLLTLEKNQLLRLPCVPEDCISNHHMFYILLPSKTLRDGLLRHLKQNQIHAVFHFVPLHSSPMGNTWGYKHGDLPVTEQAADCLLRLPFFYNITTEEQQRVVNEIKQFLSEDTTVSQIEVLRAGNTLQ
;
A
#
# COMPACT_ATOMS: atom_id res chain seq x y z
N GLU A 1 -0.81 8.91 -11.58
CA GLU A 1 -0.95 8.79 -13.04
C GLU A 1 -2.06 7.83 -13.47
N MET A 2 -3.29 8.02 -12.98
CA MET A 2 -4.42 7.19 -13.41
C MET A 2 -5.01 7.63 -14.75
N ASP A 3 -4.92 8.93 -15.10
CA ASP A 3 -5.45 9.42 -16.38
C ASP A 3 -4.73 8.78 -17.58
N LEU A 4 -3.41 8.65 -17.50
CA LEU A 4 -2.62 7.95 -18.53
C LEU A 4 -3.00 6.46 -18.63
N ILE A 5 -3.14 5.78 -17.49
CA ILE A 5 -3.51 4.36 -17.44
C ILE A 5 -4.88 4.15 -18.09
N LEU A 6 -5.88 4.96 -17.72
CA LEU A 6 -7.23 4.88 -18.26
C LEU A 6 -7.26 5.20 -19.76
N THR A 7 -6.50 6.21 -20.20
CA THR A 7 -6.37 6.55 -21.63
C THR A 7 -5.81 5.39 -22.45
N LEU A 8 -4.77 4.72 -21.93
CA LEU A 8 -4.20 3.54 -22.58
C LEU A 8 -5.17 2.37 -22.57
N ALA A 9 -5.86 2.14 -21.46
CA ALA A 9 -6.83 1.06 -21.34
C ALA A 9 -7.98 1.23 -22.34
N GLU A 10 -8.53 2.43 -22.49
CA GLU A 10 -9.55 2.73 -23.49
C GLU A 10 -9.03 2.51 -24.91
N LYS A 11 -7.83 3.00 -25.23
CA LYS A 11 -7.21 2.85 -26.55
C LYS A 11 -7.06 1.38 -26.98
N TYR A 12 -6.79 0.49 -26.04
CA TYR A 12 -6.52 -0.93 -26.30
C TYR A 12 -7.65 -1.87 -25.86
N ASP A 13 -8.83 -1.34 -25.53
CA ASP A 13 -9.99 -2.11 -25.03
C ASP A 13 -9.64 -3.02 -23.84
N LEU A 14 -8.90 -2.48 -22.87
CA LEU A 14 -8.51 -3.16 -21.65
C LEU A 14 -9.40 -2.73 -20.48
N LYS A 15 -9.72 -3.67 -19.60
CA LYS A 15 -10.35 -3.38 -18.30
C LYS A 15 -9.28 -3.02 -17.28
N VAL A 16 -9.58 -2.08 -16.40
CA VAL A 16 -8.75 -1.64 -15.29
C VAL A 16 -9.39 -2.08 -13.98
N ILE A 17 -8.63 -2.85 -13.19
CA ILE A 17 -8.98 -3.25 -11.84
C ILE A 17 -7.98 -2.58 -10.91
N GLU A 18 -8.45 -1.71 -10.04
CA GLU A 18 -7.61 -1.05 -9.05
C GLU A 18 -7.36 -1.97 -7.86
N ASP A 19 -6.11 -2.34 -7.61
CA ASP A 19 -5.71 -2.81 -6.29
C ASP A 19 -5.55 -1.59 -5.36
N ALA A 20 -6.66 -1.18 -4.77
CA ALA A 20 -6.72 -0.10 -3.80
C ALA A 20 -6.65 -0.64 -2.35
N ALA A 21 -6.02 -1.81 -2.11
CA ALA A 21 -5.98 -2.44 -0.80
C ALA A 21 -5.41 -1.51 0.29
N GLN A 22 -4.51 -0.60 -0.08
CA GLN A 22 -3.90 0.41 0.78
C GLN A 22 -4.50 1.81 0.60
N GLY A 23 -5.51 1.97 -0.25
CA GLY A 23 -5.95 3.25 -0.81
C GLY A 23 -7.29 3.78 -0.30
N VAL A 24 -7.88 3.18 0.74
CA VAL A 24 -9.15 3.68 1.31
C VAL A 24 -8.97 5.15 1.73
N ASN A 25 -9.84 6.04 1.26
CA ASN A 25 -9.79 7.51 1.40
C ASN A 25 -8.67 8.25 0.64
N ALA A 26 -7.74 7.55 -0.02
CA ALA A 26 -6.76 8.22 -0.87
C ALA A 26 -7.43 8.69 -2.17
N GLN A 27 -6.90 9.75 -2.78
CA GLN A 27 -7.48 10.34 -3.97
C GLN A 27 -6.44 10.60 -5.07
N TYR A 28 -6.91 10.58 -6.30
CA TYR A 28 -6.22 11.02 -7.50
C TYR A 28 -7.12 12.00 -8.25
N ASN A 29 -6.67 13.21 -8.54
CA ASN A 29 -7.46 14.27 -9.18
C ASN A 29 -8.85 14.44 -8.53
N GLN A 30 -8.87 14.53 -7.19
CA GLN A 30 -10.08 14.68 -6.35
C GLN A 30 -11.09 13.52 -6.44
N LYS A 31 -10.71 12.39 -7.03
CA LYS A 31 -11.51 11.15 -7.08
C LYS A 31 -10.89 10.08 -6.20
N TYR A 32 -11.71 9.36 -5.44
CA TYR A 32 -11.24 8.33 -4.53
C TYR A 32 -10.63 7.13 -5.29
N LEU A 33 -9.50 6.61 -4.81
CA LEU A 33 -8.97 5.34 -5.30
C LEU A 33 -10.00 4.23 -5.10
N GLY A 34 -10.08 3.30 -6.05
CA GLY A 34 -11.11 2.26 -6.12
C GLY A 34 -12.35 2.68 -6.91
N SER A 35 -12.46 3.94 -7.33
CA SER A 35 -13.59 4.48 -8.13
C SER A 35 -13.21 4.91 -9.56
N LEU A 36 -11.97 4.67 -9.98
CA LEU A 36 -11.39 5.18 -11.23
C LEU A 36 -11.46 4.17 -12.38
N GLY A 37 -11.15 2.90 -12.10
CA GLY A 37 -11.28 1.78 -13.03
C GLY A 37 -12.69 1.18 -13.04
N GLN A 38 -12.91 0.10 -13.78
CA GLN A 38 -14.21 -0.60 -13.77
C GLN A 38 -14.48 -1.30 -12.45
N LEU A 39 -13.43 -1.72 -11.74
CA LEU A 39 -13.46 -2.36 -10.44
C LEU A 39 -12.38 -1.78 -9.53
N GLY A 40 -12.66 -1.73 -8.23
CA GLY A 40 -11.68 -1.40 -7.20
C GLY A 40 -11.72 -2.41 -6.05
N CYS A 41 -10.56 -2.73 -5.48
CA CYS A 41 -10.43 -3.68 -4.39
C CYS A 41 -9.89 -2.99 -3.14
N TYR A 42 -10.63 -3.02 -2.05
CA TYR A 42 -10.16 -2.58 -0.73
C TYR A 42 -9.83 -3.78 0.17
N SER A 43 -8.92 -3.56 1.11
CA SER A 43 -8.56 -4.51 2.14
C SER A 43 -8.82 -3.90 3.52
N PHE A 44 -9.34 -4.72 4.43
CA PHE A 44 -9.55 -4.40 5.85
C PHE A 44 -8.79 -5.37 6.77
N HIS A 45 -7.71 -5.98 6.25
CA HIS A 45 -6.72 -6.69 7.05
C HIS A 45 -6.18 -5.80 8.19
N GLU A 46 -5.81 -6.38 9.33
CA GLU A 46 -5.29 -5.69 10.55
C GLU A 46 -4.11 -4.72 10.34
N THR A 47 -3.48 -4.73 9.16
CA THR A 47 -2.35 -3.84 8.83
C THR A 47 -2.79 -2.60 8.04
N LYS A 48 -4.07 -2.51 7.67
CA LYS A 48 -4.64 -1.40 6.90
C LYS A 48 -5.08 -0.25 7.80
N ASN A 49 -5.56 0.83 7.19
CA ASN A 49 -5.95 2.03 7.93
C ASN A 49 -7.24 1.79 8.72
N PHE A 50 -8.20 1.13 8.08
CA PHE A 50 -9.45 0.65 8.66
C PHE A 50 -9.43 -0.87 8.63
N ILE A 51 -9.80 -1.50 9.74
CA ILE A 51 -9.54 -2.93 9.94
C ILE A 51 -10.74 -3.69 10.48
N CYS A 52 -10.80 -4.99 10.22
CA CYS A 52 -11.73 -5.91 10.88
C CYS A 52 -11.10 -7.29 11.10
N GLY A 53 -9.80 -7.31 11.41
CA GLY A 53 -8.98 -8.52 11.40
C GLY A 53 -8.67 -8.94 9.97
N GLU A 54 -9.64 -9.55 9.30
CA GLU A 54 -9.58 -9.96 7.89
C GLU A 54 -10.85 -9.55 7.16
N GLY A 55 -10.70 -8.95 5.98
CA GLY A 55 -11.82 -8.50 5.16
C GLY A 55 -11.40 -7.68 3.96
N GLY A 56 -12.37 -7.39 3.10
CA GLY A 56 -12.19 -6.54 1.93
C GLY A 56 -13.52 -6.11 1.33
N ALA A 57 -13.45 -5.23 0.34
CA ALA A 57 -14.60 -4.80 -0.43
C ALA A 57 -14.23 -4.74 -1.92
N LEU A 58 -15.21 -5.07 -2.76
CA LEU A 58 -15.14 -4.85 -4.21
C LEU A 58 -16.03 -3.66 -4.54
N CYS A 59 -15.42 -2.58 -5.02
CA CYS A 59 -16.09 -1.42 -5.60
C CYS A 59 -16.44 -1.74 -7.04
N LEU A 60 -17.73 -1.60 -7.38
CA LEU A 60 -18.27 -1.84 -8.71
C LEU A 60 -18.57 -0.49 -9.35
N ASN A 61 -17.73 -0.07 -10.29
CA ASN A 61 -17.86 1.23 -10.96
C ASN A 61 -18.51 1.10 -12.36
N SER A 62 -18.67 -0.13 -12.85
CA SER A 62 -19.36 -0.43 -14.10
C SER A 62 -20.65 -1.20 -13.81
N GLU A 63 -21.79 -0.64 -14.22
CA GLU A 63 -23.11 -1.24 -14.01
C GLU A 63 -23.22 -2.64 -14.63
N GLU A 64 -22.55 -2.88 -15.76
CA GLU A 64 -22.53 -4.17 -16.46
C GLU A 64 -21.96 -5.33 -15.59
N LEU A 65 -21.20 -5.01 -14.55
CA LEU A 65 -20.54 -5.99 -13.68
C LEU A 65 -21.35 -6.30 -12.41
N ILE A 66 -22.41 -5.55 -12.11
CA ILE A 66 -23.15 -5.67 -10.84
C ILE A 66 -23.77 -7.05 -10.67
N ASP A 67 -24.59 -7.49 -11.63
CA ASP A 67 -25.27 -8.78 -11.54
C ASP A 67 -24.27 -9.93 -11.48
N ARG A 68 -23.21 -9.86 -12.29
CA ARG A 68 -22.16 -10.87 -12.31
C ARG A 68 -21.41 -10.95 -10.98
N ALA A 69 -21.10 -9.82 -10.35
CA ALA A 69 -20.43 -9.78 -9.06
C ALA A 69 -21.27 -10.43 -7.96
N HIS A 70 -22.57 -10.16 -7.93
CA HIS A 70 -23.49 -10.81 -6.99
C HIS A 70 -23.55 -12.33 -7.18
N ILE A 71 -23.66 -12.80 -8.42
CA ILE A 71 -23.66 -14.23 -8.74
C ILE A 71 -22.39 -14.90 -8.20
N ILE A 72 -21.20 -14.36 -8.53
CA ILE A 72 -19.91 -14.94 -8.11
C ILE A 72 -19.75 -14.92 -6.59
N ARG A 73 -20.15 -13.81 -5.93
CA ARG A 73 -20.07 -13.63 -4.47
C ARG A 73 -20.95 -14.60 -3.70
N ASP A 74 -22.14 -14.87 -4.23
CA ASP A 74 -23.17 -15.68 -3.61
C ASP A 74 -23.20 -17.10 -4.20
N LYS A 75 -22.02 -17.74 -4.26
CA LYS A 75 -21.85 -19.16 -4.60
C LYS A 75 -22.37 -19.54 -5.99
N GLY A 76 -22.34 -18.59 -6.93
CA GLY A 76 -22.80 -18.80 -8.29
C GLY A 76 -24.32 -18.66 -8.46
N THR A 77 -25.03 -18.10 -7.47
CA THR A 77 -26.50 -18.07 -7.46
C THR A 77 -27.07 -16.68 -7.73
N ASN A 78 -28.23 -16.61 -8.38
CA ASN A 78 -29.00 -15.36 -8.56
C ASN A 78 -29.79 -14.94 -7.30
N ARG A 79 -29.22 -15.18 -6.10
CA ARG A 79 -29.86 -14.95 -4.80
C ARG A 79 -30.23 -13.48 -4.56
N GLN A 80 -29.47 -12.54 -5.12
CA GLN A 80 -29.76 -11.11 -5.01
C GLN A 80 -31.10 -10.73 -5.69
N ALA A 81 -31.35 -11.25 -6.90
CA ALA A 81 -32.61 -11.02 -7.63
C ALA A 81 -33.82 -11.59 -6.88
N PHE A 82 -33.64 -12.75 -6.21
CA PHE A 82 -34.66 -13.31 -5.32
C PHE A 82 -34.97 -12.38 -4.13
N PHE A 83 -33.96 -11.83 -3.45
CA PHE A 83 -34.20 -10.86 -2.36
C PHE A 83 -34.85 -9.56 -2.81
N GLN A 84 -34.60 -9.14 -4.05
CA GLN A 84 -35.25 -7.98 -4.66
C GLN A 84 -36.68 -8.27 -5.13
N GLY A 85 -37.19 -9.51 -4.96
CA GLY A 85 -38.54 -9.90 -5.36
C GLY A 85 -38.72 -10.07 -6.87
N GLN A 86 -37.63 -10.17 -7.63
CA GLN A 86 -37.67 -10.34 -9.09
C GLN A 86 -37.91 -11.81 -9.50
N LEU A 87 -37.73 -12.74 -8.57
CA LEU A 87 -37.84 -14.19 -8.78
C LEU A 87 -38.51 -14.85 -7.57
N ASP A 88 -39.29 -15.90 -7.80
CA ASP A 88 -39.92 -16.70 -6.73
C ASP A 88 -38.93 -17.63 -6.01
N LYS A 89 -37.84 -18.02 -6.68
CA LYS A 89 -36.77 -18.89 -6.16
C LYS A 89 -35.44 -18.53 -6.81
N TYR A 90 -34.35 -18.64 -6.04
CA TYR A 90 -33.01 -18.56 -6.58
C TYR A 90 -32.50 -19.95 -7.01
N THR A 91 -31.52 -19.99 -7.91
CA THR A 91 -30.87 -21.20 -8.40
C THR A 91 -29.39 -20.96 -8.65
N TRP A 92 -28.64 -22.04 -8.86
CA TRP A 92 -27.26 -21.98 -9.33
C TRP A 92 -27.22 -21.65 -10.83
N CYS A 93 -26.49 -20.60 -11.19
CA CYS A 93 -26.47 -20.03 -12.53
C CYS A 93 -25.07 -20.05 -13.18
N ASP A 94 -24.00 -19.94 -12.39
CA ASP A 94 -22.63 -19.84 -12.90
C ASP A 94 -21.60 -20.26 -11.83
N ILE A 95 -20.31 -20.30 -12.16
CA ILE A 95 -19.24 -20.45 -11.18
C ILE A 95 -19.29 -19.33 -10.13
N GLY A 96 -19.00 -19.69 -8.88
CA GLY A 96 -18.88 -18.73 -7.78
C GLY A 96 -18.23 -19.33 -6.56
N SER A 97 -18.04 -18.50 -5.54
CA SER A 97 -17.47 -18.88 -4.24
C SER A 97 -18.25 -18.22 -3.10
N SER A 98 -17.74 -18.31 -1.87
CA SER A 98 -18.33 -17.64 -0.71
C SER A 98 -17.48 -16.45 -0.29
N PHE A 99 -17.75 -15.27 -0.84
CA PHE A 99 -17.02 -14.03 -0.56
C PHE A 99 -17.78 -13.08 0.38
N VAL A 100 -18.65 -13.62 1.23
CA VAL A 100 -19.44 -12.85 2.21
C VAL A 100 -18.62 -12.65 3.49
N LEU A 101 -18.48 -11.39 3.92
CA LEU A 101 -17.86 -11.04 5.20
C LEU A 101 -18.80 -11.39 6.37
N SER A 102 -18.27 -11.84 7.51
CA SER A 102 -19.08 -12.16 8.68
C SER A 102 -19.68 -10.90 9.32
N GLU A 103 -20.87 -11.01 9.91
CA GLU A 103 -21.52 -9.89 10.62
C GLU A 103 -20.66 -9.34 11.78
N ILE A 104 -19.85 -10.21 12.42
CA ILE A 104 -18.91 -9.78 13.48
C ILE A 104 -17.83 -8.86 12.89
N ASN A 105 -17.25 -9.24 11.74
CA ASN A 105 -16.26 -8.40 11.07
C ASN A 105 -16.91 -7.11 10.53
N CYS A 106 -18.14 -7.18 10.01
CA CYS A 106 -18.91 -6.00 9.60
C CYS A 106 -19.13 -5.03 10.77
N ALA A 107 -19.55 -5.52 11.95
CA ALA A 107 -19.76 -4.70 13.14
C ALA A 107 -18.46 -4.05 13.63
N PHE A 108 -17.35 -4.80 13.61
CA PHE A 108 -16.03 -4.25 13.95
C PHE A 108 -15.61 -3.16 12.95
N LEU A 109 -15.74 -3.43 11.64
CA LEU A 109 -15.40 -2.45 10.60
C LEU A 109 -16.27 -1.21 10.72
N TYR A 110 -17.56 -1.36 11.01
CA TYR A 110 -18.49 -0.25 11.17
C TYR A 110 -18.00 0.73 12.25
N ALA A 111 -17.58 0.24 13.42
CA ALA A 111 -17.00 1.10 14.46
C ALA A 111 -15.72 1.83 14.01
N GLN A 112 -14.88 1.21 13.17
CA GLN A 112 -13.71 1.89 12.58
C GLN A 112 -14.12 2.99 11.61
N LEU A 113 -15.16 2.77 10.81
CA LEU A 113 -15.68 3.75 9.85
C LEU A 113 -16.41 4.90 10.55
N GLU A 114 -16.98 4.70 11.74
CA GLU A 114 -17.50 5.80 12.55
C GLU A 114 -16.37 6.72 13.07
N MET A 115 -15.16 6.19 13.23
CA MET A 115 -13.96 6.94 13.64
C MET A 115 -13.13 7.45 12.45
N PHE A 116 -13.71 7.52 11.26
CA PHE A 116 -12.98 7.73 10.00
C PHE A 116 -12.04 8.95 10.01
N ASP A 117 -12.56 10.11 10.38
CA ASP A 117 -11.80 11.36 10.39
C ASP A 117 -10.71 11.38 11.46
N GLU A 118 -10.99 10.83 12.64
CA GLU A 118 -10.03 10.72 13.74
C GLU A 118 -8.84 9.83 13.35
N ILE A 119 -9.12 8.66 12.76
CA ILE A 119 -8.09 7.75 12.26
C ILE A 119 -7.23 8.43 11.19
N ASN A 120 -7.85 9.08 10.22
CA ASN A 120 -7.11 9.76 9.14
C ASN A 120 -6.25 10.92 9.66
N GLN A 121 -6.82 11.77 10.51
CA GLN A 121 -6.10 12.91 11.09
C GLN A 121 -4.92 12.42 11.93
N ARG A 122 -5.13 11.37 12.73
CA ARG A 122 -4.09 10.79 13.56
C ARG A 122 -2.93 10.23 12.72
N ARG A 123 -3.24 9.49 11.65
CA ARG A 123 -2.21 8.96 10.73
C ARG A 123 -1.44 10.08 10.04
N LYS A 124 -2.12 11.16 9.64
CA LYS A 124 -1.47 12.35 9.09
C LYS A 124 -0.46 12.93 10.09
N GLN A 125 -0.84 13.12 11.35
CA GLN A 125 0.06 13.65 12.38
C GLN A 125 1.32 12.78 12.57
N ILE A 126 1.17 11.45 12.56
CA ILE A 126 2.31 10.51 12.63
C ILE A 126 3.21 10.68 11.40
N PHE A 127 2.62 10.77 10.21
CA PHE A 127 3.35 10.94 8.96
C PHE A 127 4.14 12.25 8.96
N ASP A 128 3.47 13.37 9.28
CA ASP A 128 4.07 14.70 9.32
C ASP A 128 5.25 14.71 10.31
N TYR A 129 5.10 14.11 11.49
CA TYR A 129 6.17 14.03 12.48
C TYR A 129 7.43 13.34 11.94
N TYR A 130 7.29 12.16 11.32
CA TYR A 130 8.43 11.48 10.70
C TYR A 130 9.04 12.31 9.57
N TYR A 131 8.19 12.89 8.71
CA TYR A 131 8.62 13.68 7.57
C TYR A 131 9.48 14.87 8.02
N GLU A 132 8.95 15.70 8.91
CA GLU A 132 9.63 16.88 9.45
C GLU A 132 10.95 16.52 10.13
N ASN A 133 10.95 15.47 10.95
CA ASN A 133 12.12 15.10 11.75
C ASN A 133 13.22 14.38 10.98
N LEU A 134 12.91 13.83 9.80
CA LEU A 134 13.87 13.17 8.91
C LEU A 134 14.26 14.02 7.69
N LEU A 135 13.59 15.15 7.44
CA LEU A 135 13.83 16.03 6.29
C LEU A 135 15.28 16.49 6.16
N THR A 136 15.98 16.75 7.27
CA THR A 136 17.41 17.13 7.23
C THR A 136 18.28 16.01 6.66
N LEU A 137 17.93 14.74 6.88
CA LEU A 137 18.68 13.61 6.32
C LEU A 137 18.48 13.51 4.80
N GLU A 138 17.28 13.81 4.30
CA GLU A 138 17.01 13.90 2.86
C GLU A 138 17.74 15.07 2.21
N LYS A 139 17.74 16.26 2.83
CA LYS A 139 18.50 17.43 2.36
C LYS A 139 20.01 17.13 2.26
N ASN A 140 20.52 16.29 3.15
CA ASN A 140 21.89 15.80 3.15
C ASN A 140 22.13 14.58 2.23
N GLN A 141 21.10 14.16 1.47
CA GLN A 141 21.14 13.02 0.53
C GLN A 141 21.50 11.69 1.18
N LEU A 142 21.20 11.53 2.48
CA LEU A 142 21.45 10.28 3.22
C LEU A 142 20.32 9.26 3.05
N LEU A 143 19.12 9.72 2.72
CA LEU A 143 17.92 8.93 2.41
C LEU A 143 16.98 9.75 1.52
N ARG A 144 15.91 9.14 1.02
CA ARG A 144 14.75 9.85 0.45
C ARG A 144 13.50 9.53 1.24
N LEU A 145 12.66 10.55 1.44
CA LEU A 145 11.36 10.44 2.10
C LEU A 145 10.27 10.08 1.08
N PRO A 146 9.07 9.68 1.55
CA PRO A 146 7.95 9.46 0.66
C PRO A 146 7.57 10.75 -0.07
N CYS A 147 7.31 10.65 -1.37
CA CYS A 147 6.80 11.75 -2.18
C CYS A 147 5.30 11.54 -2.45
N VAL A 148 4.50 12.59 -2.26
CA VAL A 148 3.09 12.61 -2.65
C VAL A 148 2.98 13.56 -3.84
N PRO A 149 2.66 13.07 -5.05
CA PRO A 149 2.44 13.91 -6.23
C PRO A 149 1.33 14.95 -6.02
N GLU A 150 1.39 16.06 -6.75
CA GLU A 150 0.43 17.19 -6.59
C GLU A 150 -1.02 16.81 -6.89
N ASP A 151 -1.23 15.85 -7.79
CA ASP A 151 -2.54 15.32 -8.17
C ASP A 151 -3.07 14.25 -7.19
N CYS A 152 -2.30 13.91 -6.15
CA CYS A 152 -2.61 12.84 -5.22
C CYS A 152 -2.91 13.37 -3.81
N ILE A 153 -3.91 12.76 -3.15
CA ILE A 153 -4.14 12.92 -1.71
C ILE A 153 -3.86 11.57 -1.05
N SER A 154 -2.82 11.54 -0.20
CA SER A 154 -2.43 10.35 0.55
C SER A 154 -3.37 10.10 1.73
N ASN A 155 -3.70 8.84 1.98
CA ASN A 155 -4.33 8.41 3.23
C ASN A 155 -3.31 8.06 4.32
N HIS A 156 -2.02 8.28 4.07
CA HIS A 156 -0.91 7.98 4.98
C HIS A 156 -0.94 6.51 5.46
N HIS A 157 -1.07 5.56 4.53
CA HIS A 157 -1.08 4.14 4.87
C HIS A 157 0.23 3.67 5.52
N MET A 158 1.38 4.22 5.11
CA MET A 158 2.67 3.87 5.70
C MET A 158 3.64 5.05 5.64
N PHE A 159 4.72 4.94 6.41
CA PHE A 159 5.91 5.77 6.25
C PHE A 159 7.09 4.89 5.86
N TYR A 160 7.65 5.12 4.68
CA TYR A 160 8.85 4.44 4.21
C TYR A 160 10.00 5.43 4.02
N ILE A 161 11.22 4.93 4.01
CA ILE A 161 12.39 5.66 3.56
C ILE A 161 13.10 4.84 2.49
N LEU A 162 13.72 5.51 1.52
CA LEU A 162 14.59 4.88 0.53
C LEU A 162 16.03 5.20 0.88
N LEU A 163 16.82 4.17 1.19
CA LEU A 163 18.26 4.34 1.40
C LEU A 163 19.04 4.24 0.08
N PRO A 164 20.27 4.75 0.01
CA PRO A 164 21.06 4.74 -1.23
C PRO A 164 21.42 3.32 -1.74
N SER A 165 21.43 2.32 -0.86
CA SER A 165 21.79 0.96 -1.22
C SER A 165 21.15 -0.09 -0.30
N LYS A 166 21.11 -1.33 -0.79
CA LYS A 166 20.70 -2.50 -0.01
C LYS A 166 21.52 -2.68 1.26
N THR A 167 22.84 -2.51 1.17
CA THR A 167 23.76 -2.67 2.30
C THR A 167 23.42 -1.72 3.43
N LEU A 168 23.17 -0.44 3.11
CA LEU A 168 22.74 0.55 4.10
C LEU A 168 21.37 0.20 4.65
N ARG A 169 20.42 -0.21 3.80
CA ARG A 169 19.07 -0.59 4.23
C ARG A 169 19.10 -1.76 5.21
N ASP A 170 19.86 -2.81 4.90
CA ASP A 170 20.03 -3.98 5.76
C ASP A 170 20.84 -3.68 7.02
N GLY A 171 21.79 -2.74 6.95
CA GLY A 171 22.50 -2.18 8.10
C GLY A 171 21.55 -1.49 9.08
N LEU A 172 20.76 -0.52 8.58
CA LEU A 172 19.79 0.20 9.39
C LEU A 172 18.71 -0.72 9.96
N LEU A 173 18.21 -1.67 9.16
CA LEU A 173 17.23 -2.66 9.65
C LEU A 173 17.79 -3.47 10.83
N ARG A 174 19.06 -3.90 10.76
CA ARG A 174 19.72 -4.60 11.88
C ARG A 174 19.92 -3.70 13.09
N HIS A 175 20.35 -2.46 12.88
CA HIS A 175 20.52 -1.45 13.94
C HIS A 175 19.22 -1.20 14.70
N LEU A 176 18.12 -0.93 13.98
CA LEU A 176 16.80 -0.73 14.59
C LEU A 176 16.33 -1.97 15.35
N LYS A 177 16.54 -3.17 14.79
CA LYS A 177 16.20 -4.42 15.47
C LYS A 177 16.99 -4.62 16.77
N GLN A 178 18.29 -4.33 16.79
CA GLN A 178 19.13 -4.40 17.98
C GLN A 178 18.65 -3.43 19.07
N ASN A 179 18.14 -2.28 18.66
CA ASN A 179 17.51 -1.28 19.52
C ASN A 179 16.01 -1.53 19.75
N GLN A 180 15.51 -2.74 19.54
CA GLN A 180 14.12 -3.16 19.79
C GLN A 180 13.06 -2.33 19.05
N ILE A 181 13.41 -1.83 17.87
CA ILE A 181 12.50 -1.12 16.96
C ILE A 181 12.19 -2.04 15.78
N HIS A 182 10.91 -2.36 15.59
CA HIS A 182 10.48 -3.26 14.53
C HIS A 182 10.19 -2.52 13.22
N ALA A 183 11.25 -2.20 12.48
CA ALA A 183 11.15 -1.83 11.08
C ALA A 183 11.15 -3.09 10.20
N VAL A 184 10.60 -2.98 8.99
CA VAL A 184 10.50 -4.09 8.04
C VAL A 184 10.79 -3.62 6.62
N PHE A 185 11.34 -4.50 5.78
CA PHE A 185 11.29 -4.26 4.34
C PHE A 185 9.83 -4.35 3.84
N HIS A 186 9.58 -3.94 2.59
CA HIS A 186 8.26 -4.06 2.00
C HIS A 186 8.09 -5.38 1.26
N PHE A 187 7.92 -5.35 -0.06
CA PHE A 187 7.70 -6.57 -0.84
C PHE A 187 8.99 -7.04 -1.51
N VAL A 188 9.10 -8.37 -1.62
CA VAL A 188 10.01 -8.99 -2.59
C VAL A 188 9.34 -8.88 -3.96
N PRO A 189 10.03 -8.40 -5.00
CA PRO A 189 9.49 -8.38 -6.35
C PRO A 189 9.02 -9.77 -6.78
N LEU A 190 7.79 -9.88 -7.31
CA LEU A 190 7.22 -11.18 -7.65
C LEU A 190 8.04 -11.93 -8.72
N HIS A 191 8.63 -11.19 -9.66
CA HIS A 191 9.44 -11.76 -10.74
C HIS A 191 10.73 -12.43 -10.24
N SER A 192 11.29 -11.99 -9.11
CA SER A 192 12.49 -12.60 -8.51
C SER A 192 12.19 -13.71 -7.51
N SER A 193 10.90 -13.97 -7.22
CA SER A 193 10.47 -15.06 -6.35
C SER A 193 10.73 -16.45 -6.99
N PRO A 194 10.74 -17.54 -6.21
CA PRO A 194 10.83 -18.89 -6.77
C PRO A 194 9.79 -19.17 -7.86
N MET A 195 8.57 -18.64 -7.71
CA MET A 195 7.52 -18.79 -8.71
C MET A 195 7.75 -17.88 -9.93
N GLY A 196 8.26 -16.66 -9.74
CA GLY A 196 8.65 -15.79 -10.85
C GLY A 196 9.70 -16.45 -11.75
N ASN A 197 10.68 -17.13 -11.14
CA ASN A 197 11.71 -17.86 -11.87
C ASN A 197 11.13 -19.02 -12.71
N THR A 198 10.08 -19.72 -12.23
CA THR A 198 9.43 -20.78 -13.04
C THR A 198 8.65 -20.23 -14.23
N TRP A 199 8.34 -18.93 -14.22
CA TRP A 199 7.70 -18.21 -15.33
C TRP A 199 8.73 -17.58 -16.29
N GLY A 200 10.03 -17.81 -16.07
CA GLY A 200 11.11 -17.42 -16.96
C GLY A 200 11.76 -16.07 -16.67
N TYR A 201 11.33 -15.37 -15.60
CA TYR A 201 11.95 -14.12 -15.18
C TYR A 201 13.37 -14.35 -14.63
N LYS A 202 14.21 -13.33 -14.79
CA LYS A 202 15.60 -13.30 -14.34
C LYS A 202 15.88 -11.99 -13.61
N HIS A 203 16.91 -12.01 -12.77
CA HIS A 203 17.43 -10.80 -12.16
C HIS A 203 17.88 -9.82 -13.25
N GLY A 204 17.49 -8.56 -13.11
CA GLY A 204 17.77 -7.49 -14.06
C GLY A 204 16.68 -7.29 -15.12
N ASP A 205 15.65 -8.14 -15.19
CA ASP A 205 14.53 -7.93 -16.13
C ASP A 205 13.71 -6.68 -15.75
N LEU A 206 13.61 -6.37 -14.45
CA LEU A 206 12.90 -5.21 -13.91
C LEU A 206 13.78 -4.41 -12.94
N PRO A 207 14.82 -3.71 -13.43
CA PRO A 207 15.88 -3.15 -12.59
C PRO A 207 15.38 -2.05 -11.64
N VAL A 208 14.40 -1.25 -12.07
CA VAL A 208 13.78 -0.20 -11.23
C VAL A 208 13.04 -0.82 -10.04
N THR A 209 12.27 -1.89 -10.29
CA THR A 209 11.54 -2.63 -9.26
C THR A 209 12.49 -3.28 -8.25
N GLU A 210 13.57 -3.89 -8.75
CA GLU A 210 14.59 -4.51 -7.92
C GLU A 210 15.31 -3.50 -7.04
N GLN A 211 15.76 -2.38 -7.62
CA GLN A 211 16.42 -1.31 -6.89
C GLN A 211 15.50 -0.72 -5.81
N ALA A 212 14.22 -0.48 -6.12
CA ALA A 212 13.25 0.03 -5.17
C ALA A 212 13.08 -0.92 -3.98
N ALA A 213 12.92 -2.22 -4.24
CA ALA A 213 12.78 -3.23 -3.19
C ALA A 213 14.04 -3.38 -2.33
N ASP A 214 15.22 -3.26 -2.94
CA ASP A 214 16.49 -3.32 -2.22
C ASP A 214 16.71 -2.13 -1.28
N CYS A 215 16.18 -0.96 -1.64
CA CYS A 215 16.43 0.30 -0.94
C CYS A 215 15.34 0.71 0.06
N LEU A 216 14.13 0.16 -0.03
CA LEU A 216 12.98 0.60 0.76
C LEU A 216 12.91 -0.07 2.15
N LEU A 217 12.80 0.77 3.19
CA LEU A 217 12.53 0.36 4.56
C LEU A 217 11.26 1.04 5.09
N ARG A 218 10.34 0.26 5.67
CA ARG A 218 9.14 0.77 6.34
C ARG A 218 9.40 0.95 7.82
N LEU A 219 9.03 2.12 8.33
CA LEU A 219 9.14 2.46 9.75
C LEU A 219 7.87 2.01 10.51
N PRO A 220 7.96 1.85 11.85
CA PRO A 220 6.78 1.64 12.69
C PRO A 220 5.74 2.75 12.46
N PHE A 221 4.55 2.35 11.98
CA PHE A 221 3.50 3.29 11.59
C PHE A 221 2.12 2.67 11.83
N PHE A 222 1.45 3.09 12.91
CA PHE A 222 0.14 2.59 13.31
C PHE A 222 -0.57 3.61 14.20
N TYR A 223 -1.90 3.53 14.31
CA TYR A 223 -2.76 4.55 14.94
C TYR A 223 -2.30 5.01 16.34
N ASN A 224 -1.90 4.06 17.19
CA ASN A 224 -1.54 4.31 18.59
C ASN A 224 -0.06 4.64 18.85
N ILE A 225 0.81 4.74 17.83
CA ILE A 225 2.26 4.96 18.05
C ILE A 225 2.54 6.30 18.74
N THR A 226 3.20 6.35 19.89
CA THR A 226 3.36 7.62 20.61
C THR A 226 4.41 8.53 19.95
N THR A 227 4.43 9.80 20.33
CA THR A 227 5.48 10.73 19.88
C THR A 227 6.85 10.33 20.40
N GLU A 228 6.93 9.79 21.62
CA GLU A 228 8.17 9.28 22.23
C GLU A 228 8.70 8.06 21.46
N GLU A 229 7.82 7.15 21.05
CA GLU A 229 8.18 6.02 20.20
C GLU A 229 8.71 6.49 18.85
N GLN A 230 8.04 7.44 18.20
CA GLN A 230 8.52 8.02 16.94
C GLN A 230 9.86 8.75 17.12
N GLN A 231 10.03 9.51 18.20
CA GLN A 231 11.27 10.22 18.52
C GLN A 231 12.43 9.23 18.67
N ARG A 232 12.19 8.09 19.33
CA ARG A 232 13.17 7.01 19.45
C ARG A 232 13.56 6.47 18.08
N VAL A 233 12.59 6.18 17.20
CA VAL A 233 12.87 5.74 15.82
C VAL A 233 13.73 6.77 15.07
N VAL A 234 13.35 8.04 15.11
CA VAL A 234 14.08 9.14 14.46
C VAL A 234 15.51 9.24 14.98
N ASN A 235 15.70 9.16 16.30
CA ASN A 235 17.02 9.28 16.92
C ASN A 235 17.94 8.14 16.50
N GLU A 236 17.45 6.90 16.50
CA GLU A 236 18.24 5.74 16.07
C GLU A 236 18.61 5.81 14.59
N ILE A 237 17.71 6.29 13.73
CA ILE A 237 18.03 6.52 12.30
C ILE A 237 19.12 7.58 12.16
N LYS A 238 18.99 8.71 12.87
CA LYS A 238 19.99 9.79 12.86
C LYS A 238 21.35 9.31 13.36
N GLN A 239 21.36 8.56 14.46
CA GLN A 239 22.57 8.00 15.04
C GLN A 239 23.28 7.09 14.04
N PHE A 240 22.58 6.08 13.52
CA PHE A 240 23.12 5.13 12.54
C PHE A 240 23.72 5.85 11.33
N LEU A 241 22.96 6.79 10.73
CA LEU A 241 23.41 7.54 9.56
C LEU A 241 24.43 8.64 9.88
N SER A 242 24.71 8.94 11.15
CA SER A 242 25.79 9.86 11.56
C SER A 242 27.10 9.14 11.84
N GLU A 243 27.04 7.93 12.40
CA GLU A 243 28.20 7.13 12.80
C GLU A 243 28.83 6.38 11.62
N ASP A 244 28.02 5.81 10.71
CA ASP A 244 28.50 5.09 9.52
C ASP A 244 28.95 6.04 8.38
N THR A 245 28.71 7.35 8.54
CA THR A 245 29.07 8.39 7.56
C THR A 245 30.47 8.96 7.82
N THR A 246 31.47 8.11 8.05
CA THR A 246 32.85 8.48 7.71
C THR A 246 33.04 8.37 6.19
N VAL A 247 32.60 9.42 5.48
CA VAL A 247 33.02 10.02 4.18
C VAL A 247 33.37 9.10 2.98
N SER A 248 33.85 7.89 3.16
CA SER A 248 34.39 7.00 2.12
C SER A 248 33.35 6.18 1.34
N GLN A 249 32.13 5.93 1.87
CA GLN A 249 31.12 5.13 1.16
C GLN A 249 30.13 5.97 0.32
N ILE A 250 29.93 7.26 0.64
CA ILE A 250 29.01 8.14 -0.10
C ILE A 250 29.65 8.68 -1.40
N GLU A 251 30.97 8.84 -1.47
CA GLU A 251 31.63 9.31 -2.70
C GLU A 251 31.52 8.31 -3.85
N VAL A 252 31.48 7.01 -3.56
CA VAL A 252 31.19 5.96 -4.56
C VAL A 252 29.72 6.02 -5.02
N LEU A 253 28.80 6.48 -4.16
CA LEU A 253 27.36 6.57 -4.45
C LEU A 253 26.99 7.80 -5.28
N ARG A 254 27.74 8.91 -5.18
CA ARG A 254 27.53 10.12 -6.01
C ARG A 254 27.81 9.90 -7.50
N ALA A 255 28.68 8.96 -7.83
CA ALA A 255 29.04 8.65 -9.22
C ALA A 255 28.02 7.78 -9.97
N GLY A 256 27.09 7.13 -9.26
CA GLY A 256 26.12 6.19 -9.85
C GLY A 256 24.76 6.78 -10.24
N ASN A 257 24.42 7.99 -9.77
CA ASN A 257 23.11 8.61 -9.96
C ASN A 257 23.01 9.53 -11.21
N THR A 258 23.90 9.38 -12.20
CA THR A 258 23.89 10.19 -13.44
C THR A 258 23.01 9.61 -14.56
N LEU A 259 21.86 9.01 -14.22
CA LEU A 259 20.86 8.64 -15.21
C LEU A 259 19.55 9.34 -14.87
N GLN A 260 19.33 10.44 -15.60
CA GLN A 260 18.06 11.18 -15.72
C GLN A 260 16.97 10.33 -16.35
#